data_AF-A0AAV5M171-F1
#
_entry.id   AF-A0AAV5M171-F1
#
_cell.length_a   1.000
_cell.length_b   1.000
_cell.length_c   1.000
_cell.angle_alpha   90.00
_cell.angle_beta   90.00
_cell.angle_gamma   90.00
#
_symmetry.space_group_name_H-M   'P 1'
#
loop_
_entity.id
_entity.type
_entity.pdbx_description
1 polymer ?
#
loop_
_entity_poly.entity_id
_entity_poly.type
_entity_poly.pdbx_seq_one_letter_code
_entity_poly.pdbx_strand_id
1 'polypeptide(L)'
;MTNVGYTWLELSPLTGRKHQLRVHCAEVLGTPIVGDYKYGWEANRKWRHFPLFNFDKNSNENSPKENSLPFGLNLGSGSICEKHPRLHLHCKKMILPNVSKALQSLHSSDYNPSEMESLELAAPLPAFMQKSWDVLNS
;
A
#
# COMPACT_ATOMS: atom_id res chain seq x y z
N MET A 1 -6.17 10.40 22.61
CA MET A 1 -7.24 9.58 21.99
C MET A 1 -7.82 10.34 20.81
N THR A 2 -7.09 10.45 19.71
CA THR A 2 -7.61 11.07 18.49
C THR A 2 -8.34 9.99 17.70
N ASN A 3 -9.64 10.19 17.51
CA ASN A 3 -10.52 9.32 16.74
C ASN A 3 -10.15 9.46 15.25
N VAL A 4 -9.06 8.82 14.83
CA VAL A 4 -8.57 8.94 13.46
C VAL A 4 -9.42 8.01 12.59
N GLY A 5 -10.22 8.58 11.67
CA GLY A 5 -11.19 7.88 10.84
C GLY A 5 -10.58 7.02 9.72
N TYR A 6 -9.52 6.27 10.01
CA TYR A 6 -8.89 5.33 9.09
C TYR A 6 -9.03 3.90 9.61
N THR A 7 -8.97 2.96 8.69
CA THR A 7 -9.02 1.53 9.01
C THR A 7 -8.08 0.79 8.06
N TRP A 8 -7.34 -0.17 8.61
CA TRP A 8 -6.55 -1.11 7.83
C TRP A 8 -7.45 -2.27 7.41
N LEU A 9 -7.42 -2.59 6.12
CA LEU A 9 -8.31 -3.59 5.51
C LEU A 9 -7.48 -4.58 4.70
N GLU A 10 -7.68 -5.87 4.96
CA GLU A 10 -7.21 -6.95 4.09
C GLU A 10 -8.30 -7.31 3.10
N LEU A 11 -7.95 -7.44 1.82
CA LEU A 11 -8.88 -7.71 0.73
C LEU A 11 -8.37 -8.87 -0.12
N SER A 12 -9.23 -9.85 -0.39
CA SER A 12 -8.94 -10.99 -1.27
C SER A 12 -9.85 -10.94 -2.51
N PRO A 13 -9.47 -10.22 -3.58
CA PRO A 13 -10.31 -10.13 -4.78
C PRO A 13 -10.45 -11.49 -5.47
N LEU A 14 -11.70 -11.92 -5.68
CA LEU A 14 -12.00 -13.16 -6.42
C LEU A 14 -11.84 -13.00 -7.95
N THR A 15 -11.86 -11.76 -8.43
CA THR A 15 -11.72 -11.42 -9.85
C THR A 15 -10.73 -10.27 -10.05
N GLY A 16 -10.17 -10.14 -11.25
CA GLY A 16 -9.17 -9.13 -11.59
C GLY A 16 -9.69 -7.95 -12.41
N ARG A 17 -10.92 -7.45 -12.17
CA ARG A 17 -11.45 -6.33 -12.97
C ARG A 17 -10.65 -5.04 -12.73
N LYS A 18 -10.56 -4.19 -13.75
CA LYS A 18 -9.82 -2.93 -13.67
C LYS A 18 -10.34 -2.06 -12.52
N HIS A 19 -9.44 -1.70 -11.60
CA HIS A 19 -9.72 -0.89 -10.41
C HIS A 19 -10.76 -1.48 -9.43
N GLN A 20 -11.04 -2.78 -9.48
CA GLN A 20 -12.11 -3.41 -8.72
C GLN A 20 -12.14 -3.03 -7.24
N LEU A 21 -11.03 -3.22 -6.52
CA LEU A 21 -10.95 -2.92 -5.09
C LEU A 21 -11.14 -1.42 -4.80
N ARG A 22 -10.59 -0.55 -5.64
CA ARG A 22 -10.69 0.91 -5.49
C ARG A 22 -12.14 1.39 -5.59
N VAL A 23 -12.87 0.90 -6.59
CA VAL A 23 -14.29 1.21 -6.80
C VAL A 23 -15.14 0.63 -5.67
N HIS A 24 -14.89 -0.62 -5.27
CA HIS A 24 -15.64 -1.24 -4.17
C HIS A 24 -15.46 -0.47 -2.85
N CYS A 25 -14.23 -0.06 -2.51
CA CYS A 25 -13.99 0.76 -1.32
C CYS A 25 -14.68 2.13 -1.39
N ALA A 26 -14.60 2.81 -2.53
CA ALA A 26 -15.19 4.14 -2.67
C ALA A 26 -16.73 4.13 -2.73
N GLU A 27 -17.30 3.35 -3.65
CA GLU A 27 -18.72 3.43 -4.03
C GLU A 27 -19.60 2.47 -3.23
N VAL A 28 -19.08 1.27 -2.88
CA VAL A 28 -19.88 0.24 -2.19
C VAL A 28 -19.74 0.36 -0.68
N LEU A 29 -18.52 0.52 -0.17
CA LEU A 29 -18.27 0.68 1.27
C LEU A 29 -18.43 2.13 1.74
N GLY A 30 -18.37 3.12 0.83
CA GLY A 30 -18.38 4.54 1.21
C GLY A 30 -17.09 5.00 1.90
N THR A 31 -16.04 4.18 1.88
CA THR A 31 -14.75 4.39 2.55
C THR A 31 -13.61 4.29 1.54
N PRO A 32 -13.34 5.34 0.74
CA PRO A 32 -12.34 5.30 -0.31
C PRO A 32 -10.92 5.10 0.24
N ILE A 33 -10.07 4.46 -0.55
CA ILE A 33 -8.68 4.20 -0.20
C ILE A 33 -7.89 5.52 -0.13
N VAL A 34 -7.03 5.67 0.89
CA VAL A 34 -6.18 6.85 1.05
C VAL A 34 -5.27 7.05 -0.17
N GLY A 35 -5.16 8.29 -0.65
CA GLY A 35 -4.39 8.63 -1.85
C GLY A 35 -5.06 8.20 -3.17
N ASP A 36 -6.31 7.73 -3.14
CA ASP A 36 -7.10 7.49 -4.34
C ASP A 36 -7.77 8.78 -4.83
N TYR A 37 -7.04 9.57 -5.61
CA TYR A 37 -7.55 10.83 -6.16
C TYR A 37 -8.63 10.65 -7.23
N LYS A 38 -8.82 9.43 -7.76
CA LYS A 38 -9.80 9.17 -8.81
C LYS A 38 -11.17 8.84 -8.24
N TYR A 39 -11.23 7.91 -7.29
CA TYR A 39 -12.49 7.41 -6.73
C TYR A 39 -12.77 7.98 -5.34
N GLY A 40 -11.76 8.48 -4.63
CA GLY A 40 -11.91 9.11 -3.32
C GLY A 40 -12.01 10.63 -3.39
N TRP A 41 -12.45 11.22 -4.50
CA TRP A 41 -12.38 12.68 -4.71
C TRP A 41 -13.12 13.49 -3.63
N GLU A 42 -14.30 13.03 -3.18
CA GLU A 42 -15.09 13.73 -2.16
C GLU A 42 -14.44 13.65 -0.79
N ALA A 43 -13.88 12.47 -0.47
CA ALA A 43 -13.04 12.31 0.69
C ALA A 43 -11.88 13.29 0.58
N ASN A 44 -11.08 13.25 -0.50
CA ASN A 44 -9.95 14.15 -0.84
C ASN A 44 -10.27 15.64 -0.72
N ARG A 45 -11.45 16.10 -1.18
CA ARG A 45 -11.90 17.48 -0.99
C ARG A 45 -12.16 17.84 0.48
N LYS A 46 -12.67 16.89 1.27
CA LYS A 46 -12.84 17.03 2.72
C LYS A 46 -11.52 16.87 3.49
N TRP A 47 -10.40 16.47 2.85
CA TRP A 47 -9.07 16.64 3.44
C TRP A 47 -8.76 18.13 3.48
N ARG A 48 -9.37 18.81 4.44
CA ARG A 48 -8.84 20.06 4.93
C ARG A 48 -7.55 19.67 5.62
N HIS A 49 -6.44 20.30 5.25
CA HIS A 49 -5.18 20.16 5.98
C HIS A 49 -5.53 20.16 7.48
N PHE A 50 -5.33 19.04 8.16
CA PHE A 50 -5.54 18.98 9.59
C PHE A 50 -4.64 20.08 10.15
N PRO A 51 -5.15 21.13 10.81
CA PRO A 51 -4.31 22.22 11.32
C PRO A 51 -3.42 21.77 12.48
N LEU A 52 -3.38 20.47 12.79
CA LEU A 52 -2.70 19.92 13.95
C LEU A 52 -1.20 19.74 13.76
N PHE A 53 -0.69 19.90 12.53
CA PHE A 53 0.74 19.93 12.29
C PHE A 53 1.11 21.11 11.37
N ASN A 54 0.88 22.33 11.86
CA ASN A 54 1.94 23.31 11.74
C ASN A 54 3.12 22.78 12.56
N PHE A 55 3.86 21.81 12.02
CA PHE A 55 5.25 21.67 12.43
C PHE A 55 5.87 23.00 12.05
N ASP A 56 6.10 23.83 13.06
CA ASP A 56 6.92 25.01 12.94
C ASP A 56 8.12 24.64 12.07
N LYS A 57 8.22 25.28 10.90
CA LYS A 57 9.46 25.31 10.12
C LYS A 57 10.53 26.15 10.85
N ASN A 58 10.65 25.97 12.16
CA ASN A 58 11.62 26.63 13.04
C ASN A 58 12.41 25.59 13.85
N SER A 59 12.72 24.44 13.27
CA SER A 59 13.92 23.72 13.68
C SER A 59 14.95 23.86 12.57
N ASN A 60 16.00 24.62 12.87
CA ASN A 60 17.35 24.41 12.32
C ASN A 60 17.85 23.02 12.76
N GLU A 61 17.11 21.98 12.40
CA GLU A 61 17.52 20.60 12.57
C GLU A 61 17.77 20.08 11.17
N ASN A 62 18.97 19.54 10.97
CA ASN A 62 19.36 18.80 9.80
C ASN A 62 18.29 17.74 9.53
N SER A 63 17.35 18.04 8.62
CA SER A 63 16.43 17.04 8.08
C SER A 63 17.29 15.84 7.69
N PRO A 64 17.02 14.62 8.17
CA PRO A 64 17.78 13.46 7.74
C PRO A 64 17.64 13.47 6.23
N LYS A 65 18.78 13.70 5.56
CA LYS A 65 18.87 13.88 4.10
C LYS A 65 17.88 12.93 3.49
N GLU A 66 16.83 13.45 2.85
CA GLU A 66 15.96 12.61 2.05
C GLU A 66 16.91 11.83 1.15
N ASN A 67 17.03 10.52 1.40
CA ASN A 67 17.90 9.66 0.64
C ASN A 67 17.24 9.57 -0.73
N SER A 68 17.48 10.58 -1.56
CA SER A 68 17.00 10.65 -2.93
C SER A 68 17.69 9.49 -3.61
N LEU A 69 16.92 8.44 -3.87
CA LEU A 69 17.39 7.34 -4.70
C LEU A 69 17.73 7.92 -6.08
N PRO A 70 18.56 7.23 -6.87
CA PRO A 70 18.80 7.62 -8.26
C PRO A 70 17.49 7.95 -8.97
N PHE A 71 17.54 8.93 -9.87
CA PHE A 71 16.39 9.49 -10.59
C PHE A 71 15.41 10.33 -9.74
N GLY A 72 15.83 10.80 -8.56
CA GLY A 72 15.00 11.67 -7.71
C GLY A 72 13.81 10.94 -7.08
N LEU A 73 13.91 9.62 -6.96
CA LEU A 73 12.86 8.81 -6.37
C LEU A 73 12.93 8.91 -4.84
N ASN A 74 11.91 9.51 -4.24
CA ASN A 74 11.72 9.47 -2.79
C ASN A 74 10.72 8.34 -2.48
N LEU A 75 11.20 7.17 -2.04
CA LEU A 75 10.31 6.03 -1.72
C LEU A 75 9.63 6.17 -0.34
N GLY A 76 10.13 7.10 0.48
CA GLY A 76 9.64 7.35 1.84
C GLY A 76 8.55 8.40 1.96
N SER A 77 8.24 9.14 0.89
CA SER A 77 7.18 10.16 0.85
C SER A 77 5.83 9.56 0.41
N GLY A 78 4.75 10.23 0.81
CA GLY A 78 3.37 9.85 0.53
C GLY A 78 2.63 9.19 1.70
N SER A 79 3.10 9.36 2.94
CA SER A 79 2.36 8.92 4.13
C SER A 79 1.09 9.74 4.37
N ILE A 80 0.23 9.29 5.30
CA ILE A 80 -1.00 10.00 5.69
C ILE A 80 -0.75 11.38 6.33
N CYS A 81 0.47 11.63 6.82
CA CYS A 81 0.86 12.91 7.43
C CYS A 81 1.26 13.96 6.39
N GLU A 82 1.48 13.55 5.14
CA GLU A 82 1.95 14.43 4.08
C GLU A 82 0.81 15.03 3.28
N LYS A 83 1.06 16.18 2.66
CA LYS A 83 0.04 16.92 1.88
C LYS A 83 -0.55 16.11 0.73
N HIS A 84 0.24 15.22 0.14
CA HIS A 84 -0.16 14.40 -1.00
C HIS A 84 0.14 12.94 -0.69
N PRO A 85 -0.75 12.24 0.05
CA PRO A 85 -0.56 10.82 0.31
C PRO A 85 -0.57 10.03 -1.00
N ARG A 86 0.23 8.96 -1.05
CA ARG A 86 0.20 7.98 -2.16
C ARG A 86 -0.96 7.01 -1.96
N LEU A 87 -1.29 6.26 -3.00
CA LEU A 87 -2.33 5.24 -2.94
C LEU A 87 -1.94 4.15 -1.91
N HIS A 88 -2.73 4.01 -0.86
CA HIS A 88 -2.58 3.00 0.19
C HIS A 88 -3.23 1.66 -0.20
N LEU A 89 -2.82 1.12 -1.35
CA LEU A 89 -3.24 -0.21 -1.82
C LEU A 89 -1.99 -1.05 -2.12
N HIS A 90 -1.78 -2.11 -1.36
CA HIS A 90 -0.60 -2.97 -1.44
C HIS A 90 -0.99 -4.42 -1.71
N CYS A 91 -0.32 -5.07 -2.66
CA CYS A 91 -0.45 -6.51 -2.83
C CYS A 91 0.46 -7.21 -1.81
N LYS A 92 -0.11 -7.57 -0.66
CA LYS A 92 0.65 -8.15 0.46
C LYS A 92 1.09 -9.59 0.19
N LYS A 93 0.21 -10.39 -0.39
CA LYS A 93 0.36 -11.84 -0.54
C LYS A 93 -0.29 -12.31 -1.83
N MET A 94 0.37 -13.22 -2.52
CA MET A 94 -0.15 -13.93 -3.69
C MET A 94 0.16 -15.42 -3.54
N ILE A 95 -0.87 -16.26 -3.70
CA ILE A 95 -0.72 -17.72 -3.67
C ILE A 95 -0.95 -18.23 -5.09
N LEU A 96 0.04 -18.93 -5.62
CA LEU A 96 -0.05 -19.63 -6.90
C LEU A 96 -0.25 -21.12 -6.62
N PRO A 97 -1.44 -21.69 -6.88
CA PRO A 97 -1.67 -23.12 -6.72
C PRO A 97 -1.10 -23.91 -7.89
N ASN A 98 -0.93 -25.22 -7.71
CA ASN A 98 -0.56 -26.19 -8.76
C ASN A 98 0.77 -25.86 -9.47
N VAL A 99 1.75 -25.33 -8.75
CA VAL A 99 3.04 -24.94 -9.35
C VAL A 99 3.83 -26.13 -9.89
N SER A 100 3.64 -27.32 -9.33
CA SER A 100 4.21 -28.57 -9.87
C SER A 100 3.89 -28.76 -11.36
N LYS A 101 2.64 -28.49 -11.79
CA LYS A 101 2.24 -28.58 -13.20
C LYS A 101 2.95 -27.54 -14.09
N ALA A 102 3.15 -26.33 -13.58
CA ALA A 102 3.84 -25.27 -14.32
C ALA A 102 5.34 -25.59 -14.45
N LEU A 103 5.98 -26.08 -13.39
CA LEU A 103 7.41 -26.42 -13.36
C LEU A 103 7.75 -27.63 -14.22
N GLN A 104 6.85 -28.61 -14.34
CA GLN A 104 7.01 -29.74 -15.26
C GLN A 104 7.19 -29.29 -16.73
N SER A 105 6.57 -28.17 -17.13
CA SER A 105 6.70 -27.65 -18.50
C SER A 105 8.03 -26.94 -18.77
N LEU A 106 8.79 -26.60 -17.72
CA LEU A 106 10.02 -25.81 -17.78
C LEU A 106 11.29 -26.64 -17.59
N HIS A 107 11.20 -27.87 -17.05
CA HIS A 107 12.36 -28.70 -16.72
C HIS A 107 12.54 -29.90 -17.67
N SER A 108 13.77 -30.06 -18.17
CA SER A 108 14.25 -31.23 -18.91
C SER A 108 15.12 -32.18 -18.07
N SER A 109 15.27 -31.99 -16.75
CA SER A 109 16.15 -32.83 -15.92
C SER A 109 15.68 -33.07 -14.48
N ASP A 110 15.62 -34.35 -14.09
CA ASP A 110 15.83 -35.06 -12.80
C ASP A 110 15.36 -34.51 -11.45
N TYR A 111 14.71 -33.34 -11.36
CA TYR A 111 14.07 -32.90 -10.11
C TYR A 111 12.62 -33.40 -10.05
N ASN A 112 12.30 -34.26 -9.08
CA ASN A 112 10.93 -34.71 -8.82
C ASN A 112 10.13 -33.53 -8.20
N PRO A 113 9.26 -32.82 -8.95
CA PRO A 113 8.56 -31.62 -8.48
C PRO A 113 7.29 -31.97 -7.69
N SER A 114 7.14 -33.23 -7.27
CA SER A 114 5.89 -33.82 -6.77
C SER A 114 5.46 -33.31 -5.39
N GLU A 115 6.29 -32.52 -4.69
CA GLU A 115 6.00 -32.06 -3.33
C GLU A 115 5.52 -30.59 -3.26
N MET A 116 5.70 -29.80 -4.32
CA MET A 116 5.35 -28.38 -4.28
C MET A 116 3.95 -28.13 -4.87
N GLU A 117 2.93 -28.17 -4.00
CA GLU A 117 1.54 -27.94 -4.41
C GLU A 117 1.18 -26.46 -4.59
N SER A 118 1.83 -25.55 -3.86
CA SER A 118 1.59 -24.11 -3.97
C SER A 118 2.85 -23.28 -3.73
N LEU A 119 2.91 -22.10 -4.34
CA LEU A 119 3.93 -21.08 -4.11
C LEU A 119 3.29 -19.86 -3.47
N GLU A 120 3.77 -19.49 -2.29
CA GLU A 120 3.38 -18.27 -1.60
C GLU A 120 4.42 -17.18 -1.82
N LEU A 121 3.97 -16.04 -2.36
CA LEU A 121 4.76 -14.84 -2.54
C LEU A 121 4.24 -13.77 -1.59
N ALA A 122 5.11 -13.23 -0.74
CA ALA A 122 4.78 -12.16 0.18
C ALA A 122 5.68 -10.94 -0.06
N ALA A 123 5.08 -9.75 -0.03
CA ALA A 123 5.81 -8.49 -0.17
C ALA A 123 5.80 -7.70 1.15
N PRO A 124 6.95 -7.13 1.58
CA PRO A 124 6.98 -6.23 2.72
C PRO A 124 6.13 -4.97 2.44
N LEU A 125 5.65 -4.33 3.51
CA LEU A 125 4.86 -3.11 3.39
C LEU A 125 5.76 -1.97 2.88
N PRO A 126 5.35 -1.17 1.88
CA PRO A 126 6.14 -0.03 1.42
C PRO A 126 6.40 0.99 2.54
N ALA A 127 7.57 1.63 2.52
CA ALA A 127 8.01 2.52 3.60
C ALA A 127 7.02 3.64 3.96
N PHE A 128 6.36 4.27 2.97
CA PHE A 128 5.37 5.32 3.24
C PHE A 128 4.09 4.78 3.91
N MET A 129 3.70 3.54 3.61
CA MET A 129 2.57 2.88 4.26
C MET A 129 2.95 2.43 5.67
N GLN A 130 4.20 1.98 5.88
CA GLN A 130 4.72 1.66 7.20
C GLN A 130 4.72 2.88 8.12
N LYS A 131 5.22 4.03 7.64
CA LYS A 131 5.13 5.30 8.39
C LYS A 131 3.69 5.64 8.79
N SER A 132 2.74 5.41 7.89
CA SER A 132 1.32 5.66 8.15
C SER A 132 0.74 4.67 9.17
N TRP A 133 1.19 3.40 9.13
CA TRP A 133 0.84 2.38 10.14
C TRP A 133 1.34 2.79 11.52
N ASP A 134 2.59 3.21 11.61
CA ASP A 134 3.21 3.58 12.88
C ASP A 134 2.46 4.76 13.52
N VAL A 135 2.10 5.77 12.72
CA VAL A 135 1.33 6.94 13.18
C VAL A 135 -0.06 6.55 13.71
N LEU A 136 -0.74 5.59 13.06
CA LEU A 136 -2.09 5.18 13.45
C LEU A 136 -2.12 4.27 14.68
N ASN A 137 -1.02 3.58 14.97
CA ASN A 137 -0.89 2.67 16.10
C ASN A 137 -0.05 3.24 17.26
N SER A 138 0.33 4.53 17.18
CA SER A 138 1.05 5.26 18.24
C SER A 138 0.15 5.79 19.34
#